data_AF-A0A5M8PPR1-F1
#
_entry.id   AF-A0A5M8PPR1-F1
#
_cell.length_a   1.000
_cell.length_b   1.000
_cell.length_c   1.000
_cell.angle_alpha   90.00
_cell.angle_beta   90.00
_cell.angle_gamma   90.00
#
_symmetry.space_group_name_H-M   'P 1'
#
loop_
_entity.id
_entity.type
_entity.pdbx_description
1 polymer ?
#
loop_
_entity_poly.entity_id
_entity_poly.type
_entity_poly.pdbx_seq_one_letter_code
_entity_poly.pdbx_strand_id
1 'polypeptide(L)'
;MGHSCAEIYDRYYVSQYVKKDIQAAYLGTPSKNALIGLVSHMSITQDPRALTHLNKQQVTLCYDSEEVKVLEEEHKNTKQQIMAEYGSVKDAAGSDIYARHQKLIAQIASEKARQRRLLEAELRTEYFNTIDTLEID
;
A
#
# COMPACT_ATOMS: atom_id res chain seq x y z
N MET A 1 -37.87 42.96 -12.35
CA MET A 1 -37.82 41.83 -13.29
C MET A 1 -36.83 40.82 -12.73
N GLY A 2 -37.31 40.02 -11.77
CA GLY A 2 -36.45 39.22 -10.89
C GLY A 2 -36.09 37.88 -11.53
N HIS A 3 -34.80 37.64 -11.70
CA HIS A 3 -34.24 36.31 -11.95
C HIS A 3 -34.21 35.54 -10.63
N SER A 4 -35.37 35.18 -10.09
CA SER A 4 -35.49 34.54 -8.76
C SER A 4 -35.46 33.02 -8.81
N CYS A 5 -35.37 32.39 -9.99
CA CYS A 5 -35.32 30.93 -10.13
C CYS A 5 -34.32 30.50 -11.19
N ALA A 6 -33.23 29.86 -10.74
CA ALA A 6 -32.26 29.19 -11.61
C ALA A 6 -32.93 28.18 -12.57
N GLU A 7 -34.08 27.64 -12.18
CA GLU A 7 -34.88 26.68 -12.94
C GLU A 7 -35.30 27.20 -14.34
N ILE A 8 -35.56 28.50 -14.51
CA ILE A 8 -35.95 29.07 -15.81
C ILE A 8 -34.77 29.00 -16.79
N TYR A 9 -33.54 29.26 -16.30
CA TYR A 9 -32.35 29.19 -17.12
C TYR A 9 -32.09 27.76 -17.59
N ASP A 10 -32.17 26.80 -16.67
CA ASP A 10 -31.97 25.38 -16.96
C ASP A 10 -33.01 24.81 -17.93
N ARG A 11 -34.26 25.31 -17.90
CA ARG A 11 -35.34 24.76 -18.72
C ARG A 11 -35.34 25.26 -20.16
N TYR A 12 -34.96 26.53 -20.36
CA TYR A 12 -35.10 27.20 -21.66
C TYR A 12 -33.77 27.49 -22.36
N TYR A 13 -32.67 27.61 -21.61
CA TYR A 13 -31.37 28.01 -22.17
C TYR A 13 -30.31 26.90 -22.09
N VAL A 14 -30.56 25.84 -21.32
CA VAL A 14 -29.72 24.64 -21.26
C VAL A 14 -30.37 23.50 -22.06
N SER A 15 -29.57 22.80 -22.85
CA SER A 15 -30.07 21.64 -23.63
C SER A 15 -30.53 20.52 -22.68
N GLN A 16 -31.82 20.20 -22.70
CA GLN A 16 -32.38 19.11 -21.90
C GLN A 16 -31.89 17.71 -22.33
N TYR A 17 -31.42 17.59 -23.58
CA TYR A 17 -30.95 16.32 -24.14
C TYR A 17 -29.50 16.01 -23.80
N VAL A 18 -28.71 17.03 -23.44
CA VAL A 18 -27.27 16.88 -23.19
C VAL A 18 -26.96 17.48 -21.83
N LYS A 19 -26.90 16.61 -20.81
CA LYS A 19 -26.45 16.98 -19.46
C LYS A 19 -24.97 17.38 -19.49
N LYS A 20 -24.70 18.65 -19.77
CA LYS A 20 -23.37 19.26 -19.70
C LYS A 20 -23.31 20.20 -18.51
N ASP A 21 -22.23 20.10 -17.75
CA ASP A 21 -21.94 21.03 -16.66
C ASP A 21 -21.37 22.33 -17.24
N ILE A 22 -22.26 23.22 -17.70
CA ILE A 22 -21.89 24.46 -18.41
C ILE A 22 -21.09 25.39 -17.50
N GLN A 23 -21.42 25.42 -16.20
CA GLN A 23 -20.72 26.23 -15.22
C GLN A 23 -19.27 25.77 -15.07
N ALA A 24 -19.05 24.46 -14.92
CA ALA A 24 -17.70 23.90 -14.85
C ALA A 24 -16.90 24.15 -16.13
N ALA A 25 -17.52 23.97 -17.30
CA ALA A 25 -16.88 24.26 -18.59
C ALA A 25 -16.51 25.74 -18.75
N TYR A 26 -17.36 26.65 -18.27
CA TYR A 26 -17.10 28.10 -18.31
C TYR A 26 -15.95 28.50 -17.36
N LEU A 27 -15.89 27.91 -16.17
CA LEU A 27 -14.87 28.18 -15.16
C LEU A 27 -13.55 27.43 -15.41
N GLY A 28 -13.51 26.51 -16.38
CA GLY A 28 -12.38 25.61 -16.60
C GLY A 28 -12.14 24.63 -15.45
N THR A 29 -13.16 24.40 -14.62
CA THR A 29 -13.08 23.50 -13.47
C THR A 29 -13.59 22.11 -13.83
N PRO A 30 -13.15 21.05 -13.12
CA PRO A 30 -13.70 19.72 -13.30
C PRO A 30 -15.22 19.71 -13.05
N SER A 31 -15.97 18.98 -13.88
CA SER A 31 -17.42 18.84 -13.72
C SER A 31 -17.79 18.31 -12.33
N LYS A 32 -18.99 18.65 -11.84
CA LYS A 32 -19.53 18.15 -10.58
C LYS A 32 -19.46 16.62 -10.48
N ASN A 33 -19.75 15.90 -11.56
CA ASN A 33 -19.66 14.44 -11.59
C ASN A 33 -18.21 13.94 -11.51
N ALA A 34 -17.26 14.67 -12.10
CA ALA A 34 -15.84 14.37 -11.97
C ALA A 34 -15.35 14.63 -10.53
N LEU A 35 -15.83 15.70 -9.88
CA LEU A 35 -15.55 15.98 -8.47
C LEU A 35 -16.16 14.92 -7.55
N ILE A 36 -17.42 14.53 -7.76
CA ILE A 36 -18.07 13.46 -7.01
C ILE A 36 -17.35 12.12 -7.26
N GLY A 37 -16.99 11.84 -8.51
CA GLY A 37 -16.19 10.67 -8.87
C GLY A 37 -14.86 10.64 -8.13
N LEU A 38 -14.14 11.76 -8.14
CA LEU A 38 -12.88 11.92 -7.43
C LEU A 38 -13.06 11.71 -5.92
N VAL A 39 -14.00 12.39 -5.28
CA VAL A 39 -14.29 12.23 -3.84
C VAL A 39 -14.78 10.81 -3.51
N SER A 40 -15.51 10.15 -4.41
CA SER A 40 -16.00 8.78 -4.21
C SER A 40 -14.93 7.71 -4.42
N HIS A 41 -13.93 7.98 -5.27
CA HIS A 41 -12.77 7.13 -5.48
C HIS A 41 -11.64 7.40 -4.50
N MET A 42 -11.62 8.59 -3.88
CA MET A 42 -10.83 8.86 -2.69
C MET A 42 -11.43 8.04 -1.55
N SER A 43 -10.67 7.08 -1.03
CA SER A 43 -11.06 6.42 0.21
C SER A 43 -11.09 7.48 1.31
N ILE A 44 -12.20 7.54 2.06
CA ILE A 44 -12.35 8.43 3.23
C ILE A 44 -11.17 8.27 4.22
N THR A 45 -10.50 7.12 4.22
CA THR A 45 -9.40 6.78 5.11
C THR A 45 -8.03 6.68 4.45
N GLN A 46 -7.92 6.89 3.13
CA GLN A 46 -6.68 6.66 2.39
C GLN A 46 -6.34 7.85 1.50
N ASP A 47 -5.35 8.63 1.93
CA ASP A 47 -4.73 9.65 1.10
C ASP A 47 -3.95 8.97 -0.04
N PRO A 48 -4.27 9.23 -1.32
CA PRO A 48 -3.55 8.67 -2.46
C PRO A 48 -2.09 9.14 -2.56
N ARG A 49 -1.70 10.21 -1.86
CA ARG A 49 -0.33 10.71 -1.81
C ARG A 49 0.53 10.00 -0.78
N ALA A 50 -0.07 9.30 0.18
CA ALA A 50 0.67 8.53 1.18
C ALA A 50 1.40 7.36 0.52
N LEU A 51 2.68 7.15 0.90
CA LEU A 51 3.51 6.08 0.36
C LEU A 51 2.83 4.72 0.58
N THR A 52 2.42 4.10 -0.52
CA THR A 52 1.73 2.80 -0.49
C THR A 52 2.71 1.62 -0.55
N HIS A 53 3.95 1.89 -1.00
CA HIS A 53 4.98 0.89 -1.20
C HIS A 53 6.33 1.39 -0.74
N LEU A 54 7.10 0.50 -0.11
CA LEU A 54 8.48 0.74 0.28
C LEU A 54 9.41 0.80 -0.93
N ASN A 55 10.42 1.66 -0.85
CA ASN A 55 11.52 1.64 -1.83
C ASN A 55 12.35 0.36 -1.65
N LYS A 56 13.00 -0.11 -2.72
CA LYS A 56 13.88 -1.28 -2.71
C LYS A 56 14.93 -1.21 -1.60
N GLN A 57 15.53 -0.04 -1.38
CA GLN A 57 16.51 0.18 -0.33
C GLN A 57 15.93 -0.07 1.07
N GLN A 58 14.72 0.43 1.34
CA GLN A 58 14.03 0.25 2.61
C GLN A 58 13.65 -1.22 2.84
N VAL A 59 13.24 -1.92 1.78
CA VAL A 59 12.98 -3.37 1.83
C VAL A 59 14.25 -4.15 2.16
N THR A 60 15.39 -3.79 1.59
CA THR A 60 16.68 -4.44 1.92
C THR A 60 17.05 -4.23 3.38
N LEU A 61 16.87 -3.02 3.92
CA LEU A 61 17.13 -2.72 5.33
C LEU A 61 16.28 -3.57 6.27
N CYS A 62 15.00 -3.83 5.93
CA CYS A 62 14.19 -4.77 6.71
C CYS A 62 14.82 -6.18 6.71
N TYR A 63 15.30 -6.66 5.57
CA TYR A 63 15.87 -8.01 5.49
C TYR A 63 17.23 -8.14 6.20
N ASP A 64 17.95 -7.03 6.39
CA ASP A 64 19.24 -6.98 7.08
C ASP A 64 19.13 -6.85 8.61
N SER A 65 17.92 -6.93 9.16
CA SER A 65 17.71 -6.91 10.61
C SER A 65 18.36 -8.10 11.32
N GLU A 66 18.75 -7.90 12.58
CA GLU A 66 19.43 -8.92 13.37
C GLU A 66 18.56 -10.18 13.57
N GLU A 67 17.27 -9.99 13.82
CA GLU A 67 16.31 -11.09 14.01
C GLU A 67 16.23 -12.00 12.77
N VAL A 68 16.24 -11.41 11.57
CA VAL A 68 16.19 -12.18 10.32
C VAL A 68 17.52 -12.89 10.09
N LYS A 69 18.66 -12.25 10.39
CA LYS A 69 19.99 -12.85 10.25
C LYS A 69 20.15 -14.08 11.13
N VAL A 70 19.74 -14.01 12.39
CA VAL A 70 19.79 -15.15 13.32
C VAL A 70 18.99 -16.34 12.76
N LEU A 71 17.77 -16.11 12.29
CA LEU A 71 16.94 -17.17 11.69
C LEU A 71 17.56 -17.73 10.40
N GLU A 72 18.18 -16.89 9.58
CA GLU A 72 18.89 -17.32 8.38
C GLU A 72 20.14 -18.16 8.69
N GLU A 73 20.86 -17.86 9.76
CA GLU A 73 21.97 -18.66 10.24
C GLU A 73 21.52 -20.03 10.76
N GLU A 74 20.45 -20.06 11.57
CA GLU A 74 19.83 -21.31 12.04
C GLU A 74 19.34 -22.17 10.86
N HIS A 75 18.74 -21.53 9.85
CA HIS A 75 18.31 -22.20 8.62
C HIS A 75 19.49 -22.79 7.84
N LYS A 76 20.60 -22.05 7.70
CA LYS A 76 21.83 -22.54 7.07
C LYS A 76 22.41 -23.74 7.81
N ASN A 77 22.49 -23.67 9.14
CA ASN A 77 23.00 -24.77 9.97
C ASN A 77 22.12 -26.03 9.84
N THR A 78 20.80 -25.85 9.90
CA THR A 78 19.84 -26.96 9.71
C THR A 78 19.99 -27.57 8.32
N LYS A 79 20.17 -26.75 7.28
CA LYS A 79 20.40 -27.23 5.92
C LYS A 79 21.71 -28.02 5.80
N GLN A 80 22.79 -27.56 6.45
CA GLN A 80 24.06 -28.29 6.48
C GLN A 80 23.93 -29.65 7.19
N GLN A 81 23.19 -29.70 8.30
CA GLN A 81 22.89 -30.96 8.99
C GLN A 81 22.13 -31.93 8.07
N ILE A 82 21.11 -31.45 7.36
CA ILE A 82 20.38 -32.24 6.36
C ILE A 82 21.31 -32.78 5.26
N MET A 83 22.22 -31.94 4.74
CA MET A 83 23.19 -32.37 3.72
C MET A 83 24.15 -33.43 4.28
N ALA A 84 24.58 -33.32 5.53
CA ALA A 84 25.50 -34.27 6.15
C ALA A 84 24.86 -35.64 6.41
N GLU A 85 23.59 -35.67 6.84
CA GLU A 85 22.90 -36.90 7.20
C GLU A 85 22.21 -37.60 6.01
N TYR A 86 21.58 -36.83 5.11
CA TYR A 86 20.72 -37.36 4.05
C TYR A 86 21.27 -37.08 2.64
N GLY A 87 22.33 -36.28 2.50
CA GLY A 87 22.89 -35.86 1.21
C GLY A 87 22.05 -34.82 0.45
N SER A 88 20.72 -34.85 0.59
CA SER A 88 19.79 -33.92 -0.07
C SER A 88 18.62 -33.53 0.82
N VAL A 89 18.06 -32.33 0.59
CA VAL A 89 16.88 -31.84 1.31
C VAL A 89 15.64 -32.67 0.97
N LYS A 90 15.58 -33.21 -0.25
CA LYS A 90 14.48 -34.07 -0.68
C LYS A 90 14.50 -35.41 0.05
N ASP A 91 15.68 -35.93 0.31
CA ASP A 91 15.86 -37.25 0.91
C ASP A 91 15.61 -37.22 2.42
N ALA A 92 15.74 -36.05 3.05
CA ALA A 92 15.33 -35.81 4.43
C ALA A 92 13.81 -35.67 4.61
N ALA A 93 12.99 -35.74 3.55
CA ALA A 93 11.55 -35.58 3.66
C ALA A 93 10.93 -36.60 4.62
N GLY A 94 10.10 -36.12 5.55
CA GLY A 94 9.50 -36.93 6.62
C GLY A 94 10.35 -37.04 7.89
N SER A 95 11.58 -36.54 7.90
CA SER A 95 12.38 -36.42 9.12
C SER A 95 11.98 -35.20 9.97
N ASP A 96 12.31 -35.25 11.27
CA ASP A 96 12.14 -34.12 12.18
C ASP A 96 12.97 -32.90 11.77
N ILE A 97 14.18 -33.11 11.24
CA ILE A 97 15.07 -32.03 10.80
C ILE A 97 14.48 -31.32 9.58
N TYR A 98 13.85 -32.06 8.66
CA TYR A 98 13.14 -31.48 7.54
C TYR A 98 11.93 -30.64 7.99
N ALA A 99 11.17 -31.11 9.00
CA ALA A 99 10.09 -30.32 9.59
C ALA A 99 10.61 -29.02 10.24
N ARG A 100 11.75 -29.07 10.93
CA ARG A 100 12.42 -27.86 11.48
C ARG A 100 12.85 -26.90 10.37
N HIS A 101 13.46 -27.41 9.30
CA HIS A 101 13.83 -26.61 8.13
C HIS A 101 12.62 -25.88 7.50
N GLN A 102 11.48 -26.56 7.35
CA GLN A 102 10.25 -25.92 6.85
C GLN A 102 9.72 -24.85 7.80
N LYS A 103 9.73 -25.11 9.12
CA LYS A 103 9.33 -24.12 10.13
C LYS A 103 10.21 -22.86 10.08
N LEU A 104 11.53 -23.02 9.95
CA LEU A 104 12.47 -21.90 9.83
C LEU A 104 12.19 -21.06 8.58
N ILE A 105 11.90 -21.68 7.43
CA ILE A 105 11.51 -20.93 6.21
C ILE A 105 10.25 -20.09 6.46
N ALA A 106 9.23 -20.68 7.09
CA ALA A 106 7.99 -19.98 7.39
C ALA A 106 8.21 -18.84 8.39
N GLN A 107 9.06 -19.04 9.41
CA GLN A 107 9.43 -18.02 10.39
C GLN A 107 10.19 -16.86 9.73
N ILE A 108 11.19 -17.14 8.89
CA ILE A 108 11.92 -16.11 8.13
C ILE A 108 10.96 -15.27 7.28
N ALA A 109 10.04 -15.92 6.57
CA ALA A 109 9.05 -15.23 5.74
C ALA A 109 8.11 -14.36 6.58
N SER A 110 7.65 -14.87 7.73
CA SER A 110 6.79 -14.15 8.66
C SER A 110 7.50 -12.93 9.25
N GLU A 111 8.75 -13.08 9.68
CA GLU A 111 9.54 -12.00 10.28
C GLU A 111 9.86 -10.89 9.27
N LYS A 112 10.26 -11.26 8.05
CA LYS A 112 10.43 -10.31 6.94
C LYS A 112 9.13 -9.53 6.67
N ALA A 113 7.98 -10.22 6.69
CA ALA A 113 6.68 -9.57 6.51
C ALA A 113 6.30 -8.66 7.70
N ARG A 114 6.64 -9.07 8.94
CA ARG A 114 6.41 -8.27 10.15
C ARG A 114 7.17 -6.96 10.10
N GLN A 115 8.47 -7.02 9.85
CA GLN A 115 9.33 -5.84 9.78
C GLN A 115 8.94 -4.89 8.65
N ARG A 116 8.54 -5.45 7.51
CA ARG A 116 7.98 -4.67 6.42
C ARG A 116 6.73 -3.88 6.85
N ARG A 117 5.79 -4.53 7.54
CA ARG A 117 4.56 -3.87 8.03
C ARG A 117 4.85 -2.79 9.07
N LEU A 118 5.82 -3.03 9.95
CA LEU A 118 6.25 -2.04 10.94
C LEU A 118 6.79 -0.79 10.25
N LEU A 119 7.69 -0.96 9.28
CA LEU A 119 8.25 0.16 8.53
C LEU A 119 7.20 0.90 7.69
N GLU A 120 6.27 0.18 7.05
CA GLU A 120 5.14 0.79 6.34
C GLU A 120 4.25 1.61 7.29
N ALA A 121 4.03 1.12 8.51
CA ALA A 121 3.26 1.85 9.52
C ALA A 121 4.00 3.10 10.00
N GLU A 122 5.30 2.99 10.30
CA GLU A 122 6.16 4.10 10.72
C GLU A 122 6.18 5.22 9.67
N LEU A 123 6.52 4.90 8.42
CA LEU A 123 6.54 5.87 7.32
C LEU A 123 5.18 6.52 7.10
N ARG A 124 4.09 5.74 7.25
CA ARG A 124 2.74 6.28 7.14
C ARG A 124 2.45 7.26 8.27
N THR A 125 2.83 6.94 9.50
CA THR A 125 2.67 7.87 10.64
C THR A 125 3.50 9.13 10.46
N GLU A 126 4.75 9.01 10.01
CA GLU A 126 5.61 10.17 9.72
C GLU A 126 5.01 11.07 8.64
N TYR A 127 4.48 10.47 7.56
CA TYR A 127 3.81 11.21 6.50
C TYR A 127 2.65 12.06 7.01
N PHE A 128 1.72 11.45 7.76
CA PHE A 128 0.56 12.19 8.29
C PHE A 128 0.94 13.21 9.37
N ASN A 129 2.04 13.02 10.09
CA ASN A 129 2.52 14.00 11.07
C ASN A 129 3.20 15.22 10.41
N THR A 130 3.69 15.08 9.18
CA THR A 130 4.52 16.10 8.51
C THR A 130 3.80 16.83 7.38
N ILE A 131 2.74 16.25 6.80
CA ILE A 131 2.02 16.85 5.67
C ILE A 131 1.45 18.24 5.99
N ASP A 132 0.87 18.42 7.17
CA ASP A 132 0.26 19.71 7.56
C ASP A 132 1.29 20.85 7.62
N THR A 133 2.57 20.54 7.89
CA THR A 133 3.65 21.54 7.92
C THR A 133 4.17 21.92 6.54
N LEU A 134 3.93 21.08 5.52
CA LEU A 134 4.37 21.33 4.13
C LEU A 134 3.37 22.18 3.33
N GLU A 135 2.11 22.26 3.76
CA GLU A 135 1.05 22.99 3.04
C GLU A 135 0.90 24.47 3.47
N ILE A 136 1.69 24.93 4.46
CA ILE A 136 1.60 26.29 5.04
C ILE A 136 2.66 27.27 4.47
N ASP A 137 3.64 26.77 3.70
CA ASP A 137 4.65 27.58 2.98
C ASP A 137 4.30 27.77 1.49
#